data_AF-A0A1Y4ESV5-F1
#
_entry.id   AF-A0A1Y4ESV5-F1
#
_cell.length_a   1.000
_cell.length_b   1.000
_cell.length_c   1.000
_cell.angle_alpha   90.00
_cell.angle_beta   90.00
_cell.angle_gamma   90.00
#
_symmetry.space_group_name_H-M   'P 1'
#
loop_
_entity.id
_entity.type
_entity.pdbx_description
1 polymer ?
#
loop_
_entity_poly.entity_id
_entity_poly.type
_entity_poly.pdbx_seq_one_letter_code
_entity_poly.pdbx_strand_id
1 'polypeptide(L)' 'MKAFQIPSKPSTTSKSIRFPNDVIQGVETAIRGRNCNFSMFVVEAVRASLERQETGEDTLERKEG' A
#
# COMPACT_ATOMS: atom_id res chain seq x y z
N MET A 1 -12.34 2.71 34.91
CA MET A 1 -10.99 2.45 34.36
C MET A 1 -11.15 1.89 32.97
N LYS A 2 -10.57 2.51 31.92
CA LYS A 2 -10.54 1.88 30.59
C LYS A 2 -9.65 0.64 30.68
N ALA A 3 -10.19 -0.52 30.36
CA ALA A 3 -9.42 -1.76 30.33
C ALA A 3 -8.27 -1.61 29.32
N PHE A 4 -7.07 -2.01 29.74
CA PHE A 4 -5.91 -2.12 28.84
C PHE A 4 -6.27 -3.14 27.76
N GLN A 5 -6.57 -2.66 26.55
CA GLN A 5 -6.78 -3.52 25.40
C GLN A 5 -5.44 -3.72 24.70
N ILE A 6 -5.02 -4.98 24.59
CA ILE A 6 -3.86 -5.33 23.77
C ILE A 6 -4.20 -4.90 22.33
N PRO A 7 -3.33 -4.11 21.65
CA PRO A 7 -3.56 -3.72 20.27
C PRO A 7 -3.67 -4.98 19.40
N SER A 8 -4.89 -5.28 18.95
CA SER A 8 -5.13 -6.39 18.03
C SER A 8 -4.71 -5.95 16.63
N LYS A 9 -3.67 -6.58 16.09
CA LYS A 9 -3.37 -6.41 14.67
C LYS A 9 -4.54 -7.00 13.87
N PRO A 10 -5.00 -6.32 12.80
CA PRO A 10 -6.03 -6.89 11.94
C PRO A 10 -5.57 -8.24 11.41
N SER A 11 -6.50 -9.19 11.30
CA SER A 11 -6.22 -10.51 10.73
C SER A 11 -5.76 -10.35 9.27
N THR A 12 -4.66 -11.00 8.89
CA THR A 12 -4.13 -10.98 7.52
C THR A 12 -4.10 -12.38 6.94
N THR A 13 -4.52 -12.51 5.68
CA THR A 13 -4.47 -13.76 4.92
C THR A 13 -3.42 -13.64 3.82
N SER A 14 -2.50 -14.61 3.71
CA SER A 14 -1.52 -14.64 2.62
C SER A 14 -2.19 -14.97 1.28
N LYS A 15 -1.82 -14.24 0.23
CA LYS A 15 -2.25 -14.46 -1.16
C LYS A 15 -1.02 -14.50 -2.06
N SER A 16 -0.97 -15.47 -2.97
CA SER A 16 0.10 -15.60 -3.96
C SER A 16 -0.31 -14.99 -5.29
N ILE A 17 0.45 -14.01 -5.77
CA ILE A 17 0.24 -13.33 -7.05
C ILE A 17 1.60 -13.11 -7.74
N ARG A 18 1.60 -12.99 -9.06
CA ARG A 18 2.82 -12.73 -9.85
C ARG A 18 2.85 -11.28 -10.29
N PHE A 19 3.99 -10.61 -10.07
CA PHE A 19 4.27 -9.28 -10.59
C PHE A 19 5.22 -9.38 -11.80
N PRO A 20 5.07 -8.51 -12.82
CA PRO A 20 6.11 -8.32 -13.83
C PRO A 20 7.43 -7.88 -13.19
N ASN A 21 8.56 -8.33 -13.76
CA ASN A 21 9.89 -8.02 -13.23
C ASN A 21 10.17 -6.51 -13.17
N ASP A 22 9.73 -5.78 -14.19
CA ASP A 22 9.92 -4.32 -14.27
C ASP A 22 9.21 -3.60 -13.11
N VAL A 23 8.02 -4.09 -12.73
CA VAL A 23 7.26 -3.56 -11.59
C VAL A 23 7.97 -3.87 -10.28
N ILE A 24 8.51 -5.08 -10.12
CA ILE A 24 9.28 -5.46 -8.93
C ILE A 24 10.48 -4.52 -8.77
N GLN A 25 11.26 -4.32 -9.83
CA GLN A 25 12.42 -3.43 -9.82
C GLN A 25 12.04 -1.97 -9.52
N GLY A 26 10.91 -1.50 -10.07
CA GLY A 26 10.38 -0.17 -9.80
C GLY A 26 10.05 0.02 -8.31
N VAL A 27 9.36 -0.94 -7.71
CA VAL A 27 9.03 -0.91 -6.27
C VAL A 27 10.30 -0.99 -5.42
N GLU A 28 11.20 -1.92 -5.70
CA GLU A 28 12.47 -2.07 -4.95
C GLU A 28 13.31 -0.79 -5.00
N THR A 29 13.36 -0.13 -6.15
CA THR A 29 14.03 1.17 -6.30
C THR A 29 13.33 2.25 -5.48
N ALA A 30 12.00 2.30 -5.51
CA ALA A 30 11.21 3.30 -4.79
C ALA A 30 11.28 3.16 -3.26
N ILE A 31 11.49 1.95 -2.75
CA ILE A 31 11.64 1.68 -1.30
C ILE A 31 13.10 1.63 -0.85
N ARG A 32 14.07 1.78 -1.77
CA ARG A 32 15.50 1.73 -1.44
C ARG A 32 15.86 2.81 -0.42
N GLY A 33 16.51 2.39 0.67
CA GLY A 33 16.90 3.29 1.76
C GLY A 33 15.74 3.77 2.64
N ARG A 34 14.51 3.28 2.42
CA ARG A 34 13.37 3.50 3.30
C ARG A 34 13.20 2.31 4.23
N ASN A 35 12.67 2.57 5.43
CA ASN A 35 12.30 1.50 6.37
C ASN A 35 10.95 0.85 5.97
N CYS A 36 10.85 0.40 4.71
CA CYS A 36 9.64 -0.16 4.12
C CYS A 36 9.98 -1.45 3.36
N ASN A 37 9.12 -2.47 3.49
CA ASN A 37 9.27 -3.73 2.75
C ASN A 37 8.28 -3.78 1.58
N PHE A 38 8.53 -4.69 0.63
CA PHE A 38 7.72 -4.83 -0.59
C PHE A 38 6.23 -5.05 -0.26
N SER A 39 5.92 -5.95 0.67
CA SER A 39 4.54 -6.26 1.05
C SER A 39 3.81 -5.06 1.67
N MET A 40 4.49 -4.27 2.51
CA MET A 40 3.93 -3.05 3.11
C MET A 40 3.65 -2.02 2.02
N PHE A 41 4.58 -1.83 1.08
CA PHE A 41 4.36 -0.95 -0.06
C PHE A 41 3.14 -1.37 -0.89
N VAL A 42 3.04 -2.65 -1.24
CA VAL A 42 1.91 -3.18 -2.02
C VAL A 42 0.60 -3.03 -1.27
N VAL A 43 0.56 -3.34 0.04
CA VAL A 43 -0.65 -3.19 0.86
C VAL A 43 -1.11 -1.73 0.91
N GLU A 44 -0.20 -0.79 1.14
CA GLU A 44 -0.54 0.64 1.19
C GLU A 44 -0.97 1.18 -0.19
N ALA A 45 -0.29 0.77 -1.27
CA ALA A 45 -0.69 1.15 -2.62
C ALA A 45 -2.10 0.65 -2.99
N VAL A 46 -2.42 -0.60 -2.62
CA VAL A 46 -3.76 -1.17 -2.85
C VAL A 46 -4.81 -0.47 -1.97
N ARG A 47 -4.51 -0.16 -0.71
CA ARG A 47 -5.41 0.62 0.17
C ARG A 47 -5.71 1.99 -0.41
N ALA A 48 -4.68 2.75 -0.81
CA ALA A 48 -4.87 4.06 -1.43
C ALA A 48 -5.67 3.97 -2.74
N SER A 49 -5.46 2.91 -3.52
CA SER A 49 -6.22 2.66 -4.75
C SER A 49 -7.69 2.34 -4.48
N LEU A 50 -7.99 1.58 -3.42
CA LEU A 50 -9.36 1.27 -2.99
C LEU A 50 -10.05 2.51 -2.43
N GLU A 51 -9.37 3.27 -1.55
CA GLU A 51 -9.87 4.51 -0.95
C GLU A 51 -10.25 5.55 -2.02
N ARG A 52 -9.44 5.62 -3.08
CA ARG A 52 -9.72 6.49 -4.23
C ARG A 52 -10.95 6.04 -5.02
N GLN A 53 -11.20 4.73 -5.13
CA GLN A 53 -12.39 4.20 -5.82
C GLN A 53 -13.67 4.45 -5.02
N GLU A 54 -13.64 4.28 -3.70
CA GLU A 54 -14.81 4.47 -2.82
C GLU A 54 -15.18 5.95 -2.62
N THR A 55 -14.19 6.84 -2.58
CA THR A 55 -14.41 8.29 -2.37
C THR A 55 -14.85 9.02 -3.65
N GLY A 56 -14.78 8.37 -4.82
CA GLY A 56 -15.17 8.96 -6.11
C GLY A 56 -14.28 10.12 -6.58
N GLU A 57 -13.18 10.40 -5.86
CA GLU A 57 -12.20 11.41 -6.23
C GLU A 57 -11.20 10.81 -7.24
N ASP A 58 -11.55 10.88 -8.52
CA ASP A 58 -10.53 10.87 -9.57
C ASP A 58 -9.74 12.17 -9.52
N THR A 59 -8.90 12.37 -8.51
CA THR A 59 -7.94 13.48 -8.49
C THR A 59 -6.82 13.16 -9.48
N LEU A 60 -7.14 13.28 -10.75
CA LEU A 60 -6.22 13.51 -11.84
C LEU A 60 -6.02 15.02 -11.96
N GLU A 61 -5.42 15.66 -10.94
CA GLU A 61 -4.95 17.04 -11.09
C GLU A 61 -3.48 17.07 -11.50
N ARG A 62 -3.31 17.32 -12.80
CA ARG A 62 -2.34 18.20 -13.48
C ARG A 62 -0.89 18.21 -12.99
N LYS A 63 -0.01 17.76 -13.89
CA LYS A 63 1.08 18.63 -14.34
C LYS A 63 1.04 18.76 -15.86
N GLU A 64 0.28 19.75 -16.33
CA GLU A 64 0.72 20.55 -17.47
C GLU A 64 1.77 21.53 -16.94
N GLY A 65 2.85 21.72 -17.71
CA GLY A 65 3.93 22.67 -17.43
C GLY A 65 5.29 22.11 -17.82
#